data_AF-A0A2K3JW85-F1
#
_entry.id   AF-A0A2K3JW85-F1
#
_cell.length_a   1.000
_cell.length_b   1.000
_cell.length_c   1.000
_cell.angle_alpha   90.00
_cell.angle_beta   90.00
_cell.angle_gamma   90.00
#
_symmetry.space_group_name_H-M   'P 1'
#
loop_
_entity.id
_entity.type
_entity.pdbx_description
1 polymer ?
#
loop_
_entity_poly.entity_id
_entity_poly.type
_entity_poly.pdbx_seq_one_letter_code
_entity_poly.pdbx_strand_id
1 'polypeptide(L)'
;MSAMDSSFECGQSPASPVIKRLRRMLCTDTEELMENFDDFSEFVKELNDYSWRLNKEEKRFLDSVLRLQKGLTTDASFVIAVENVKECHTERVDDRLDLLHKEMKPLLKRKRALQGEIRDDVTKLISRRRFLVDLLEKQKELGEDMKPIDANDLKCLQKMSISSKMT
;
A
#
# COMPACT_ATOMS: atom_id res chain seq x y z
N MET A 1 76.93 39.26 29.48
CA MET A 1 75.93 39.81 28.54
C MET A 1 75.03 38.65 28.15
N SER A 2 73.81 38.61 28.69
CA SER A 2 72.85 37.55 28.43
C SER A 2 71.83 38.09 27.43
N ALA A 3 71.77 37.48 26.25
CA ALA A 3 70.73 37.73 25.27
C ALA A 3 69.45 37.04 25.77
N MET A 4 68.47 37.84 26.16
CA MET A 4 67.11 37.36 26.36
C MET A 4 66.49 37.14 24.99
N ASP A 5 66.38 35.87 24.59
CA ASP A 5 65.47 35.45 23.53
C ASP A 5 64.04 35.78 23.98
N SER A 6 63.49 36.87 23.46
CA SER A 6 62.07 37.15 23.54
C SER A 6 61.35 36.27 22.51
N SER A 7 61.09 35.02 22.88
CA SER A 7 60.14 34.19 22.16
C SER A 7 58.72 34.71 22.41
N PHE A 8 58.36 35.78 21.72
CA PHE A 8 56.96 36.05 21.42
C PHE A 8 56.51 35.01 20.39
N GLU A 9 55.82 33.96 20.82
CA GLU A 9 54.96 33.17 19.93
C GLU A 9 53.78 34.06 19.48
N CYS A 10 54.04 34.96 18.54
CA CYS A 10 53.03 35.70 17.79
C CYS A 10 52.78 34.93 16.49
N GLY A 11 51.67 34.20 16.36
CA GLY A 11 51.41 33.52 15.08
C GLY A 11 50.16 32.66 14.92
N GLN A 12 49.40 32.32 15.97
CA GLN A 12 48.14 31.60 15.76
C GLN A 12 46.99 32.60 15.50
N SER A 13 46.51 32.62 14.26
CA SER A 13 45.27 33.30 13.88
C SER A 13 44.14 32.86 14.82
N PRO A 14 43.43 33.78 15.49
CA PRO A 14 42.31 33.41 16.38
C PRO A 14 41.18 32.72 15.63
N ALA A 15 41.13 32.84 14.29
CA ALA A 15 40.19 32.16 13.43
C ALA A 15 40.58 30.69 13.15
N SER A 16 41.82 30.27 13.43
CA SER A 16 42.32 28.93 13.11
C SER A 16 41.48 27.80 13.71
N PRO A 17 41.03 27.86 14.98
CA PRO A 17 40.16 26.83 15.56
C PRO A 17 38.81 26.73 14.82
N VAL A 18 38.19 27.87 14.51
CA VAL A 18 36.90 27.96 13.81
C VAL A 18 37.03 27.41 12.39
N ILE A 19 38.08 27.80 11.66
CA ILE A 19 38.37 27.30 10.31
C ILE A 19 38.59 25.78 10.33
N LYS A 20 39.33 25.25 11.32
CA LYS A 20 39.52 23.80 11.46
C LYS A 20 38.21 23.08 11.75
N ARG A 21 37.28 23.68 12.49
CA ARG A 21 35.97 23.10 12.78
C ARG A 21 35.07 23.12 11.55
N LEU A 22 34.96 24.25 10.87
CA LEU A 22 34.23 24.38 9.61
C LEU A 22 34.76 23.40 8.56
N ARG A 23 36.09 23.27 8.41
CA ARG A 23 36.66 22.28 7.48
C ARG A 23 36.25 20.85 7.81
N ARG A 24 36.18 20.48 9.10
CA ARG A 24 35.72 19.16 9.51
C ARG A 24 34.26 18.93 9.16
N MET A 25 33.38 19.89 9.47
CA MET A 25 31.96 19.80 9.09
C MET A 25 31.75 19.79 7.58
N LEU A 26 32.61 20.44 6.79
CA LEU A 26 32.56 20.40 5.33
C LEU A 26 33.15 19.10 4.74
N CYS A 27 33.79 18.27 5.56
CA CYS A 27 34.32 16.95 5.17
C CYS A 27 33.42 15.79 5.59
N THR A 28 32.36 16.03 6.37
CA THR A 28 31.33 15.01 6.65
C THR A 28 30.40 14.85 5.47
N ASP A 29 29.49 13.86 5.54
CA ASP A 29 28.47 13.73 4.51
C ASP A 29 27.50 14.93 4.53
N THR A 30 26.76 15.09 3.44
CA THR A 30 25.83 16.22 3.28
C THR A 30 24.65 16.12 4.24
N GLU A 31 24.23 14.92 4.62
CA GLU A 31 23.11 14.70 5.54
C GLU A 31 23.46 15.16 6.96
N GLU A 32 24.61 14.74 7.49
CA GLU A 32 25.15 15.16 8.79
C GLU A 32 25.44 16.67 8.82
N LEU A 33 25.92 17.26 7.71
CA LEU A 33 26.08 18.72 7.62
C LEU A 33 24.74 19.46 7.70
N MET A 34 23.69 18.93 7.08
CA MET A 34 22.35 19.51 7.12
C MET A 34 21.70 19.37 8.49
N GLU A 35 21.88 18.24 9.17
CA GLU A 35 21.41 18.02 10.55
C GLU A 35 22.07 19.00 11.53
N ASN A 36 23.34 19.33 11.31
CA ASN A 36 24.11 20.27 12.13
C ASN A 36 24.19 21.68 11.52
N PHE A 37 23.21 22.08 10.70
CA PHE A 37 23.26 23.36 9.97
C PHE A 37 23.30 24.58 10.90
N ASP A 38 22.62 24.51 12.05
CA ASP A 38 22.61 25.59 13.04
C ASP A 38 24.00 25.82 13.64
N ASP A 39 24.68 24.75 14.04
CA ASP A 39 26.07 24.77 14.50
C ASP A 39 27.01 25.31 13.41
N PHE A 40 26.84 24.83 12.17
CA PHE A 40 27.60 25.32 11.03
C PHE A 40 27.43 26.83 10.88
N SER A 41 26.18 27.31 10.88
CA SER A 41 25.81 28.73 10.77
C SER A 41 26.44 29.58 11.89
N GLU A 42 26.46 29.06 13.12
CA GLU A 42 27.12 29.71 14.26
C GLU A 42 28.62 29.86 14.04
N PHE A 43 29.31 28.81 13.58
CA PHE A 43 30.74 28.90 13.25
C PHE A 43 31.04 29.81 12.06
N VAL A 44 30.16 29.89 11.06
CA VAL A 44 30.32 30.87 9.95
C VAL A 44 30.24 32.29 10.49
N LYS A 45 29.29 32.56 11.39
CA LYS A 45 29.13 33.87 12.03
C LYS A 45 30.35 34.21 12.89
N GLU A 46 30.81 33.27 13.70
CA GLU A 46 32.02 33.43 14.51
C GLU A 46 33.25 33.73 13.64
N LEU A 47 33.41 33.02 12.52
CA LEU A 47 34.50 33.31 11.57
C LEU A 47 34.37 34.70 10.93
N ASN A 48 33.15 35.14 10.63
CA ASN A 48 32.88 36.45 10.06
C ASN A 48 33.19 37.59 11.06
N ASP A 49 32.98 37.37 12.35
CA ASP A 49 33.36 38.32 13.41
C ASP A 49 34.89 38.54 13.47
N TYR A 50 35.67 37.55 13.01
CA TYR A 50 37.12 37.66 12.82
C TYR A 50 37.55 38.22 11.46
N SER A 51 36.63 38.63 10.57
CA SER A 51 36.91 39.02 9.18
C SER A 51 38.04 40.05 9.00
N TRP A 52 38.21 40.97 9.96
CA TRP A 52 39.24 42.00 9.96
C TRP A 52 40.65 41.49 10.28
N ARG A 53 40.79 40.28 10.83
CA ARG A 53 42.07 39.63 11.15
C ARG A 53 42.46 38.53 10.18
N LEU A 54 41.59 38.22 9.21
CA LEU A 54 41.82 37.12 8.28
C LEU A 54 42.87 37.49 7.25
N ASN A 55 43.76 36.55 6.95
CA ASN A 55 44.65 36.65 5.80
C ASN A 55 43.88 36.41 4.48
N LYS A 56 44.55 36.60 3.33
CA LYS A 56 43.92 36.48 2.00
C LYS A 56 43.29 35.11 1.74
N GLU A 57 43.90 34.03 2.25
CA GLU A 57 43.38 32.68 2.08
C GLU A 57 42.19 32.41 2.98
N GLU A 58 42.28 32.79 4.26
CA GLU A 58 41.19 32.67 5.22
C GLU A 58 39.97 33.49 4.78
N LYS A 59 40.18 34.67 4.22
CA LYS A 59 39.11 35.51 3.66
C LYS A 59 38.41 34.84 2.48
N ARG A 60 39.16 34.22 1.55
CA ARG A 60 38.56 33.44 0.45
C ARG A 60 37.77 32.23 0.96
N PHE A 61 38.24 31.60 2.03
CA PHE A 61 37.52 30.53 2.69
C PHE A 61 36.19 31.04 3.27
N LEU A 62 36.21 32.14 4.03
CA LEU A 62 35.01 32.78 4.55
C LEU A 62 34.02 33.14 3.43
N ASP A 63 34.47 33.78 2.34
CA ASP A 63 33.61 34.12 1.20
C ASP A 63 32.93 32.88 0.59
N SER A 64 33.67 31.78 0.50
CA SER A 64 33.14 30.51 -0.04
C SER A 64 32.10 29.88 0.90
N VAL A 65 32.36 29.92 2.20
CA VAL A 65 31.46 29.38 3.23
C VAL A 65 30.19 30.22 3.37
N LEU A 66 30.29 31.56 3.30
CA LEU A 66 29.13 32.46 3.27
C LEU A 66 28.25 32.21 2.04
N ARG A 67 28.87 32.00 0.87
CA ARG A 67 28.13 31.65 -0.35
C ARG A 67 27.39 30.33 -0.20
N LEU A 68 28.04 29.33 0.40
CA LEU A 68 27.43 28.03 0.67
C LEU A 68 26.25 28.17 1.64
N GLN A 69 26.44 28.82 2.80
CA GLN A 69 25.39 29.06 3.79
C GLN A 69 24.17 29.74 3.16
N LYS A 70 24.39 30.75 2.31
CA LYS A 70 23.31 31.42 1.58
C LYS A 70 22.59 30.47 0.63
N GLY A 71 23.31 29.64 -0.11
CA GLY A 71 22.71 28.63 -0.99
C GLY A 71 21.81 27.67 -0.21
N LEU A 72 22.36 27.07 0.86
CA LEU A 72 21.62 26.14 1.73
C LEU A 72 20.36 26.79 2.34
N THR A 73 20.47 28.03 2.82
CA THR A 73 19.32 28.76 3.40
C THR A 73 18.25 29.08 2.34
N THR A 74 18.67 29.41 1.13
CA THR A 74 17.74 29.76 0.04
C THR A 74 16.98 28.51 -0.43
N ASP A 75 17.70 27.40 -0.59
CA ASP A 75 17.16 26.14 -1.09
C ASP A 75 16.33 25.40 -0.04
N ALA A 76 16.53 25.65 1.26
CA ALA A 76 15.73 25.07 2.34
C ALA A 76 14.22 25.27 2.13
N SER A 77 13.80 26.45 1.67
CA SER A 77 12.39 26.74 1.39
C SER A 77 11.80 25.85 0.27
N PHE A 78 12.60 25.55 -0.75
CA PHE A 78 12.21 24.68 -1.85
C PHE A 78 12.19 23.21 -1.43
N VAL A 79 13.21 22.76 -0.67
CA VAL A 79 13.29 21.38 -0.14
C VAL A 79 12.09 21.09 0.75
N ILE A 80 11.78 21.98 1.71
CA ILE A 80 10.60 21.85 2.59
C ILE A 80 9.30 21.82 1.77
N ALA A 81 9.17 22.68 0.75
CA ALA A 81 7.98 22.67 -0.10
C ALA A 81 7.81 21.35 -0.88
N VAL A 82 8.90 20.79 -1.41
CA VAL A 82 8.89 19.50 -2.11
C VAL A 82 8.55 18.35 -1.18
N GLU A 83 9.14 18.33 0.02
CA GLU A 83 8.86 17.31 1.04
C GLU A 83 7.40 17.34 1.48
N ASN A 84 6.86 18.53 1.77
CA ASN A 84 5.45 18.70 2.15
C ASN A 84 4.48 18.22 1.05
N VAL A 85 4.80 18.46 -0.23
CA VAL A 85 3.99 17.96 -1.35
C VAL A 85 4.03 16.44 -1.42
N LYS A 86 5.20 15.84 -1.20
CA LYS A 86 5.37 14.37 -1.18
C LYS A 86 4.59 13.73 -0.02
N GLU A 87 4.63 14.35 1.15
CA GLU A 87 3.88 13.89 2.33
C GLU A 87 2.36 13.97 2.09
N CYS A 88 1.87 15.13 1.63
CA CYS A 88 0.46 15.33 1.29
C CYS A 88 -0.06 14.33 0.25
N HIS A 89 0.75 14.04 -0.79
CA HIS A 89 0.37 13.04 -1.78
C HIS A 89 0.29 11.63 -1.17
N THR A 90 1.22 11.28 -0.28
CA THR A 90 1.24 9.96 0.36
C THR A 90 0.01 9.77 1.25
N GLU A 91 -0.30 10.74 2.11
CA GLU A 91 -1.48 10.72 2.98
C GLU A 91 -2.79 10.57 2.17
N ARG A 92 -2.93 11.32 1.07
CA ARG A 92 -4.13 11.23 0.20
C ARG A 92 -4.29 9.87 -0.47
N VAL A 93 -3.18 9.19 -0.80
CA VAL A 93 -3.22 7.85 -1.38
C VAL A 93 -3.65 6.83 -0.32
N ASP A 94 -3.11 6.96 0.89
CA ASP A 94 -3.44 6.07 2.01
C ASP A 94 -4.91 6.19 2.41
N ASP A 95 -5.44 7.42 2.54
CA ASP A 95 -6.86 7.67 2.80
C ASP A 95 -7.77 7.03 1.74
N ARG A 96 -7.37 7.13 0.46
CA ARG A 96 -8.14 6.56 -0.65
C ARG A 96 -8.11 5.03 -0.63
N LEU A 97 -6.97 4.45 -0.28
CA LEU A 97 -6.80 3.01 -0.14
C LEU A 97 -7.66 2.47 1.02
N ASP A 98 -7.70 3.19 2.14
CA ASP A 98 -8.53 2.85 3.29
C ASP A 98 -10.03 2.91 2.99
N LEU A 99 -10.48 3.95 2.26
CA LEU A 99 -11.86 4.04 1.79
C LEU A 99 -12.23 2.86 0.89
N LEU A 100 -11.38 2.53 -0.08
CA LEU A 100 -11.61 1.40 -0.98
C LEU A 100 -11.65 0.06 -0.21
N HIS A 101 -10.79 -0.12 0.78
CA HIS A 101 -10.84 -1.30 1.65
C HIS A 101 -12.14 -1.37 2.46
N LYS A 102 -12.62 -0.24 3.00
CA LYS A 102 -13.89 -0.15 3.73
C LYS A 102 -15.09 -0.49 2.83
N GLU A 103 -15.08 -0.06 1.57
CA GLU A 103 -16.13 -0.38 0.59
C GLU A 103 -16.08 -1.83 0.10
N MET A 104 -14.88 -2.37 -0.13
CA MET A 104 -14.72 -3.70 -0.73
C MET A 104 -15.09 -4.83 0.25
N LYS A 105 -14.85 -4.65 1.55
CA LYS A 105 -15.15 -5.64 2.60
C LYS A 105 -16.63 -6.07 2.66
N PRO A 106 -17.64 -5.16 2.73
CA PRO A 106 -19.04 -5.55 2.72
C PRO A 106 -19.47 -6.18 1.39
N LEU A 107 -18.94 -5.71 0.26
CA LEU A 107 -19.23 -6.29 -1.06
C LEU A 107 -18.76 -7.75 -1.16
N LEU A 108 -17.56 -8.06 -0.66
CA LEU A 108 -17.05 -9.43 -0.60
C LEU A 108 -17.86 -10.33 0.34
N LYS A 109 -18.39 -9.78 1.44
CA LYS A 109 -19.33 -10.51 2.31
C LYS A 109 -20.64 -10.81 1.58
N ARG A 110 -21.25 -9.81 0.92
CA ARG A 110 -22.51 -9.99 0.20
C ARG A 110 -22.37 -10.96 -0.98
N LYS A 111 -21.25 -10.91 -1.72
CA LYS A 111 -20.93 -11.88 -2.78
C LYS A 111 -20.93 -13.32 -2.25
N ARG A 112 -20.29 -13.56 -1.11
CA ARG A 112 -20.24 -14.90 -0.49
C ARG A 112 -21.62 -15.37 -0.01
N ALA A 113 -22.43 -14.48 0.56
CA ALA A 113 -23.79 -14.79 0.97
C ALA A 113 -24.66 -15.20 -0.22
N LEU A 114 -24.65 -14.40 -1.29
CA LEU A 114 -25.39 -14.69 -2.52
C LEU A 114 -24.96 -16.02 -3.16
N GLN A 115 -23.66 -16.31 -3.18
CA GLN A 115 -23.16 -17.61 -3.65
C GLN A 115 -23.68 -18.78 -2.81
N GLY A 116 -23.87 -18.57 -1.50
CA GLY A 116 -24.52 -19.56 -0.62
C GLY A 116 -25.98 -19.77 -0.97
N GLU A 117 -26.76 -18.69 -1.05
CA GLU A 117 -28.18 -18.73 -1.40
C GLU A 117 -28.41 -19.46 -2.74
N ILE A 118 -27.64 -19.10 -3.77
CA ILE A 118 -27.70 -19.74 -5.10
C ILE A 118 -27.41 -21.24 -5.02
N ARG A 119 -26.36 -21.64 -4.27
CA ARG A 119 -25.98 -23.05 -4.13
C ARG A 119 -27.07 -23.86 -3.44
N ASP A 120 -27.69 -23.30 -2.41
CA ASP A 120 -28.77 -23.97 -1.67
C ASP A 120 -30.00 -24.17 -2.55
N ASP A 121 -30.38 -23.14 -3.32
CA ASP A 121 -31.52 -23.22 -4.23
C ASP A 121 -31.28 -24.19 -5.40
N VAL A 122 -30.07 -24.21 -5.95
CA VAL A 122 -29.68 -25.21 -6.95
C VAL A 122 -29.77 -26.62 -6.37
N THR A 123 -29.33 -26.82 -5.12
CA THR A 123 -29.42 -28.13 -4.45
C THR A 123 -30.88 -28.57 -4.27
N LYS A 124 -31.76 -27.66 -3.82
CA LYS A 124 -33.20 -27.93 -3.73
C LYS A 124 -33.80 -28.28 -5.09
N LEU A 125 -33.44 -27.55 -6.14
CA LEU A 125 -33.92 -27.79 -7.49
C LEU A 125 -33.47 -29.17 -8.01
N ILE A 126 -32.21 -29.54 -7.77
CA ILE A 126 -31.67 -30.86 -8.16
C ILE A 126 -32.40 -31.98 -7.39
N SER A 127 -32.70 -31.79 -6.10
CA SER A 127 -33.47 -32.77 -5.31
C SER A 127 -34.91 -32.93 -5.83
N ARG A 128 -35.59 -31.82 -6.15
CA ARG A 128 -36.93 -31.86 -6.77
C ARG A 128 -36.91 -32.55 -8.12
N ARG A 129 -35.91 -32.26 -8.96
CA ARG A 129 -35.74 -32.91 -10.26
C ARG A 129 -35.59 -34.43 -10.10
N ARG A 130 -34.76 -34.88 -9.16
CA ARG A 130 -34.59 -36.33 -8.87
C ARG A 130 -35.91 -36.98 -8.50
N PHE A 131 -36.66 -36.39 -7.56
CA PHE A 131 -37.97 -36.91 -7.17
C PHE A 131 -38.96 -37.02 -8.34
N LEU A 132 -38.99 -36.03 -9.24
CA LEU A 132 -39.84 -36.08 -10.43
C LEU A 132 -39.44 -37.19 -11.40
N VAL A 133 -38.14 -37.45 -11.56
CA VAL A 133 -37.66 -38.57 -12.38
C VAL A 133 -38.15 -39.90 -11.79
N ASP A 134 -38.01 -40.10 -10.48
CA ASP A 134 -38.48 -41.32 -9.80
C ASP A 134 -40.00 -41.52 -9.94
N LEU A 135 -40.78 -40.44 -9.87
CA LEU A 135 -42.23 -40.50 -10.07
C LEU A 135 -42.61 -40.89 -11.50
N LEU A 136 -41.91 -40.36 -12.50
CA LEU A 136 -42.14 -40.71 -13.91
C LEU A 136 -41.81 -42.18 -14.18
N GLU A 137 -40.76 -42.70 -13.55
CA GLU A 137 -40.42 -44.13 -13.63
C GLU A 137 -41.53 -45.00 -13.04
N LYS A 138 -42.02 -44.68 -11.84
CA LYS A 138 -43.16 -45.40 -11.23
C LYS A 138 -44.44 -45.31 -12.04
N GLN A 139 -44.73 -44.14 -12.63
CA GLN A 139 -45.90 -43.99 -13.50
C GLN A 139 -45.80 -44.90 -14.73
N LYS A 140 -44.59 -45.05 -15.29
CA LYS A 140 -44.33 -45.97 -16.40
C LYS A 140 -44.53 -47.43 -15.98
N GLU A 141 -43.98 -47.84 -14.83
CA GLU A 141 -44.14 -49.20 -14.29
C GLU A 141 -45.62 -49.56 -14.09
N LEU A 142 -46.38 -48.70 -13.40
CA LEU A 142 -47.82 -48.88 -13.20
C LEU A 142 -48.58 -48.94 -14.54
N GLY A 143 -48.16 -48.15 -15.53
CA GLY A 143 -48.73 -48.19 -16.87
C GLY A 143 -48.48 -49.51 -17.60
N GLU A 144 -47.32 -50.14 -17.42
CA GLU A 144 -47.04 -51.47 -17.96
C GLU A 144 -47.83 -52.56 -17.23
N ASP A 145 -47.93 -52.47 -15.90
CA ASP A 145 -48.66 -53.44 -15.06
C ASP A 145 -50.17 -53.46 -15.32
N MET A 146 -50.77 -52.35 -15.78
CA MET A 146 -52.19 -52.29 -16.13
C MET A 146 -52.54 -52.94 -17.49
N LYS A 147 -51.61 -52.98 -18.45
CA LYS A 147 -51.85 -53.58 -19.79
C LYS A 147 -52.42 -55.01 -19.77
N PRO A 148 -51.93 -55.95 -18.93
CA PRO A 148 -52.49 -57.30 -18.88
C PRO A 148 -53.89 -57.36 -18.26
N ILE A 149 -54.26 -56.41 -17.39
CA ILE A 149 -55.61 -56.34 -16.82
C ILE A 149 -56.60 -55.97 -17.92
N ASP A 150 -56.32 -54.90 -18.67
CA ASP A 150 -57.14 -54.46 -19.80
C ASP A 150 -57.29 -55.59 -20.85
N ALA A 151 -56.20 -56.30 -21.14
CA ALA A 151 -56.21 -57.41 -22.09
C ALA A 151 -57.00 -58.64 -21.59
N ASN A 152 -57.01 -58.90 -20.29
CA ASN A 152 -57.77 -59.99 -19.69
C ASN A 152 -59.27 -59.66 -19.59
N ASP A 153 -59.63 -58.42 -19.26
CA ASP A 153 -61.02 -57.97 -19.20
C ASP A 153 -61.69 -58.05 -20.58
N LEU A 154 -60.99 -57.63 -21.65
CA LEU A 154 -61.47 -57.81 -23.03
C LEU A 154 -61.69 -59.29 -23.37
N LYS A 155 -60.76 -60.17 -22.98
CA LYS A 155 -60.89 -61.62 -23.22
C LYS A 155 -62.05 -62.22 -22.43
N CYS A 156 -62.30 -61.77 -21.21
CA CYS A 156 -63.45 -62.19 -20.40
C CYS A 156 -64.78 -61.76 -21.05
N LEU A 157 -64.89 -60.51 -21.49
CA LEU A 157 -66.07 -60.02 -22.21
C LEU A 157 -66.33 -60.79 -23.51
N GLN A 158 -65.27 -61.09 -24.27
CA GLN A 158 -65.39 -61.91 -25.49
C GLN A 158 -65.88 -63.32 -25.18
N LYS A 159 -65.35 -63.98 -24.14
CA LYS A 159 -65.79 -65.31 -23.70
C LYS A 159 -67.27 -65.32 -23.27
N MET A 160 -67.72 -64.30 -22.54
CA MET A 160 -69.13 -64.17 -22.14
C MET A 160 -70.05 -63.95 -23.35
N SER A 161 -69.63 -63.13 -24.32
CA SER A 161 -70.39 -62.91 -25.55
C SER A 161 -70.53 -64.17 -26.41
N ILE A 162 -69.49 -65.01 -26.47
CA ILE A 162 -69.53 -66.29 -27.19
C ILE A 162 -70.45 -67.29 -26.47
N SER A 163 -70.35 -67.40 -25.14
CA SER A 163 -71.18 -68.31 -24.36
C SER A 163 -72.67 -67.99 -24.48
N SER A 164 -73.04 -66.70 -24.52
CA SER A 164 -74.43 -66.25 -24.70
C SER A 164 -75.01 -66.53 -26.09
N LYS A 165 -74.18 -66.87 -27.09
CA LYS A 165 -74.61 -67.18 -28.47
C LYS A 165 -74.77 -68.68 -28.73
N MET A 166 -74.35 -69.54 -27.80
CA MET A 166 -74.42 -71.00 -27.91
C MET A 166 -75.54 -71.62 -27.04
N THR A 167 -76.35 -70.79 -26.38
CA THR A 167 -77.55 -71.20 -25.61
C THR A 167 -78.78 -70.72 -26.36
#